data_AF-A0A6C0E407-F1
#
_entry.id   AF-A0A6C0E407-F1
#
_cell.length_a   1.000
_cell.length_b   1.000
_cell.length_c   1.000
_cell.angle_alpha   90.00
_cell.angle_beta   90.00
_cell.angle_gamma   90.00
#
_symmetry.space_group_name_H-M   'P 1'
#
loop_
_entity.id
_entity.type
_entity.pdbx_description
1 polymer ?
#
loop_
_entity_poly.entity_id
_entity_poly.type
_entity_poly.pdbx_seq_one_letter_code
_entity_poly.pdbx_strand_id
1 'polypeptide(L)'
;MKDVYIKNTFNNILVLVLIVSFLCLIIYQIYLAINNKFHKNYSKLVEGLTSGGVFTPQSSITCTSNELPSTIYTVITTDINNIETLSSQVTSYANTINNLISNSIQSSSTKLQTITLTPLYSSPVITTSSNYSAYCHAINTNSSNITIISDNINSVSNGIKELPNGPTALQNITFNTLTSNSIIYPCSPIKSINISSLCQAENINIQNINVLHGNVVSLGSAVNSLTSVQNQKTNNQMNGALTISSNYGLTTGSS
;
A
#
# COMPACT_ATOMS: atom_id res chain seq x y z
N MET A 1 33.28 -34.84 -58.82
CA MET A 1 33.65 -34.75 -57.38
C MET A 1 33.51 -33.33 -56.81
N LYS A 2 33.84 -32.25 -57.55
CA LYS A 2 33.63 -30.85 -57.08
C LYS A 2 32.16 -30.49 -56.79
N ASP A 3 31.21 -30.96 -57.60
CA ASP A 3 29.79 -30.59 -57.44
C ASP A 3 29.12 -31.22 -56.22
N VAL A 4 29.56 -32.41 -55.79
CA VAL A 4 29.04 -33.09 -54.59
C VAL A 4 29.53 -32.39 -53.31
N TYR A 5 30.79 -31.90 -53.32
CA TYR A 5 31.37 -31.18 -52.19
C TYR A 5 30.70 -29.81 -51.97
N ILE A 6 30.43 -29.08 -53.06
CA ILE A 6 29.71 -27.79 -53.00
C ILE A 6 28.29 -27.98 -52.49
N LYS A 7 27.57 -29.01 -52.97
CA LYS A 7 26.20 -29.30 -52.55
C LYS A 7 26.10 -29.69 -51.07
N ASN A 8 27.08 -30.45 -50.56
CA ASN A 8 27.12 -30.86 -49.15
C ASN A 8 27.50 -29.69 -48.22
N THR A 9 28.41 -28.82 -48.67
CA THR A 9 28.80 -27.61 -47.92
C THR A 9 27.63 -26.61 -47.85
N PHE A 10 26.90 -26.42 -48.95
CA PHE A 10 25.74 -25.53 -49.00
C PHE A 10 24.59 -26.04 -48.11
N ASN A 11 24.33 -27.36 -48.11
CA ASN A 11 23.34 -27.96 -47.20
C ASN A 11 23.71 -27.77 -45.72
N ASN A 12 24.98 -27.94 -45.37
CA ASN A 12 25.43 -27.73 -43.99
C ASN A 12 25.36 -26.27 -43.54
N ILE A 13 25.64 -25.32 -44.44
CA ILE A 13 25.45 -23.89 -44.17
C ILE A 13 23.96 -23.58 -43.99
N LEU A 14 23.09 -24.12 -44.84
CA LEU A 14 21.64 -23.92 -44.73
C LEU A 14 21.09 -24.46 -43.40
N VAL A 15 21.53 -25.65 -42.98
CA VAL A 15 21.15 -26.24 -41.69
C VAL A 15 21.63 -25.39 -40.52
N LEU A 16 22.86 -24.87 -40.58
CA LEU A 16 23.39 -23.97 -39.55
C LEU A 16 22.55 -22.68 -39.44
N VAL A 17 22.20 -22.06 -40.57
CA VAL A 17 21.35 -20.85 -40.59
C VAL A 17 19.99 -21.14 -39.96
N LEU A 18 19.37 -22.28 -40.28
CA LEU A 18 18.08 -22.67 -39.70
C LEU A 18 18.16 -22.89 -38.19
N ILE A 19 19.23 -23.50 -37.69
CA ILE A 19 19.44 -23.70 -36.25
C ILE A 19 19.59 -22.35 -35.53
N VAL A 20 20.38 -21.43 -36.10
CA VAL A 20 20.58 -20.09 -35.53
C VAL A 20 19.27 -19.30 -35.53
N SER A 21 18.49 -19.34 -36.61
CA SER A 21 17.17 -18.69 -36.68
C SER A 21 16.20 -19.24 -35.64
N PHE A 22 16.21 -20.56 -35.42
CA PHE A 22 15.34 -21.20 -34.43
C PHE A 22 15.72 -20.81 -33.00
N LEU A 23 17.02 -20.73 -32.69
CA LEU A 23 17.51 -20.25 -31.39
C LEU A 23 17.12 -18.79 -31.14
N CYS A 24 17.21 -17.91 -32.14
CA CYS A 24 16.77 -16.52 -32.02
C CYS A 24 15.27 -16.41 -31.74
N LEU A 25 14.43 -17.24 -32.38
CA LEU A 25 12.99 -17.27 -32.12
C LEU A 25 12.67 -17.72 -30.68
N ILE A 26 13.38 -18.72 -30.15
CA ILE A 26 13.21 -19.16 -28.76
C ILE A 26 13.57 -18.02 -27.78
N ILE A 27 14.70 -17.35 -28.01
CA ILE A 27 15.13 -16.21 -27.18
C ILE A 27 14.11 -15.07 -27.25
N TYR A 28 13.59 -14.77 -28.44
CA TYR A 28 12.55 -13.75 -28.62
C TYR A 28 11.25 -14.09 -27.89
N GLN A 29 10.80 -15.35 -27.93
CA GLN A 29 9.60 -15.78 -27.19
C GLN A 29 9.80 -15.71 -25.67
N ILE A 30 10.99 -16.04 -25.17
CA ILE A 30 11.33 -15.88 -23.75
C ILE A 30 11.32 -14.39 -23.36
N TYR A 31 11.91 -13.52 -24.18
CA TYR A 31 11.87 -12.07 -23.97
C TYR A 31 10.44 -11.54 -23.95
N LEU A 32 9.59 -11.93 -24.90
CA LEU A 32 8.19 -11.51 -24.98
C LEU A 32 7.38 -12.02 -23.77
N ALA A 33 7.62 -13.25 -23.32
CA ALA A 33 6.99 -13.81 -22.13
C ALA A 33 7.41 -13.07 -20.85
N ILE A 34 8.69 -12.71 -20.74
CA ILE A 34 9.21 -11.89 -19.63
C ILE A 34 8.57 -10.50 -19.65
N ASN A 35 8.55 -9.82 -20.81
CA ASN A 35 7.99 -8.48 -20.94
C ASN A 35 6.47 -8.45 -20.65
N ASN A 36 5.72 -9.43 -21.13
CA ASN A 36 4.29 -9.55 -20.85
C ASN A 36 4.00 -9.87 -19.37
N LYS A 37 4.87 -10.63 -18.70
CA LYS A 37 4.78 -10.90 -17.26
C LYS A 37 5.10 -9.64 -16.43
N PHE A 38 6.07 -8.84 -16.87
CA PHE A 38 6.36 -7.54 -16.27
C PHE A 38 5.19 -6.57 -16.43
N HIS A 39 4.65 -6.37 -17.64
CA HIS A 39 3.52 -5.46 -17.87
C HIS A 39 2.25 -5.86 -17.09
N LYS A 40 1.92 -7.16 -16.98
CA LYS A 40 0.78 -7.64 -16.16
C LYS A 40 0.97 -7.39 -14.67
N ASN A 41 2.19 -7.48 -14.16
CA ASN A 41 2.48 -7.18 -12.76
C ASN A 41 2.50 -5.66 -12.50
N TYR A 42 2.92 -4.86 -13.48
CA TYR A 42 2.94 -3.40 -13.40
C TYR A 42 1.55 -2.74 -13.46
N SER A 43 0.64 -3.23 -14.31
CA SER A 43 -0.75 -2.74 -14.37
C SER A 43 -1.48 -2.93 -13.02
N LYS A 44 -1.22 -4.04 -12.32
CA LYS A 44 -1.74 -4.28 -10.96
C LYS A 44 -1.08 -3.42 -9.87
N LEU A 45 0.17 -2.97 -10.09
CA LEU A 45 0.88 -2.07 -9.18
C LEU A 45 0.31 -0.65 -9.21
N VAL A 46 -0.19 -0.19 -10.36
CA VAL A 46 -0.74 1.16 -10.54
C VAL A 46 -2.23 1.23 -10.18
N GLU A 47 -3.00 0.17 -10.42
CA GLU A 47 -4.42 0.09 -10.01
C GLU A 47 -4.61 0.09 -8.48
N GLY A 48 -3.61 -0.35 -7.71
CA GLY A 48 -3.64 -0.35 -6.25
C GLY A 48 -3.49 1.03 -5.59
N LEU A 49 -3.02 2.04 -6.32
CA LEU A 49 -2.67 3.35 -5.73
C LEU A 49 -3.82 4.37 -5.78
N THR A 50 -4.90 4.12 -6.52
CA THR A 50 -5.89 5.16 -6.87
C THR A 50 -7.33 4.87 -6.43
N SER A 51 -7.60 3.76 -5.74
CA SER A 51 -8.96 3.41 -5.30
C SER A 51 -9.08 3.38 -3.76
N GLY A 52 -8.90 4.53 -3.12
CA GLY A 52 -9.21 4.71 -1.69
C GLY A 52 -10.21 5.84 -1.52
N GLY A 53 -11.19 5.68 -0.62
CA GLY A 53 -12.21 6.69 -0.32
C GLY A 53 -11.64 8.07 0.04
N VAL A 54 -12.52 9.06 0.13
CA VAL A 54 -12.12 10.43 0.48
C VAL A 54 -11.78 10.50 1.97
N PHE A 55 -10.51 10.77 2.31
CA PHE A 55 -10.13 11.14 3.67
C PHE A 55 -10.55 12.59 3.95
N THR A 56 -11.27 12.82 5.04
CA THR A 56 -11.67 14.16 5.47
C THR A 56 -11.09 14.45 6.85
N PRO A 57 -10.11 15.37 6.99
CA PRO A 57 -9.60 15.78 8.29
C PRO A 57 -10.71 16.37 9.15
N GLN A 58 -10.74 15.99 10.43
CA GLN A 58 -11.79 16.43 11.37
C GLN A 58 -11.23 17.35 12.44
N SER A 59 -11.99 18.40 12.76
CA SER A 59 -11.74 19.25 13.92
C SER A 59 -12.26 18.60 15.19
N SER A 60 -11.73 19.01 16.35
CA SER A 60 -12.23 18.56 17.65
C SER A 60 -13.72 18.90 17.85
N ILE A 61 -14.44 18.01 18.52
CA ILE A 61 -15.79 18.23 19.01
C ILE A 61 -15.78 18.90 20.39
N THR A 62 -16.75 19.78 20.63
CA THR A 62 -16.95 20.42 21.93
C THR A 62 -18.23 19.87 22.54
N CYS A 63 -18.16 19.33 23.76
CA CYS A 63 -19.35 18.90 24.49
C CYS A 63 -19.61 19.83 25.67
N THR A 64 -20.87 20.22 25.82
CA THR A 64 -21.35 20.89 27.03
C THR A 64 -21.67 19.82 28.06
N SER A 65 -21.58 20.14 29.35
CA SER A 65 -21.59 19.14 30.44
C SER A 65 -22.85 18.28 30.51
N ASN A 66 -23.93 18.65 29.81
CA ASN A 66 -25.24 17.98 29.89
C ASN A 66 -25.78 17.52 28.52
N GLU A 67 -25.19 17.92 27.40
CA GLU A 67 -25.69 17.57 26.08
C GLU A 67 -24.56 17.19 25.14
N LEU A 68 -24.77 16.06 24.47
CA LEU A 68 -23.88 15.58 23.42
C LEU A 68 -24.24 16.33 22.13
N PRO A 69 -23.27 16.89 21.40
CA PRO A 69 -23.54 17.53 20.12
C PRO A 69 -24.24 16.54 19.18
N SER A 70 -25.27 17.00 18.47
CA SER A 70 -25.92 16.23 17.39
C SER A 70 -24.94 15.78 16.30
N THR A 71 -23.76 16.42 16.26
CA THR A 71 -22.67 16.14 15.34
C THR A 71 -21.83 14.93 15.72
N ILE A 72 -21.88 14.43 16.97
CA ILE A 72 -20.97 13.34 17.38
C ILE A 72 -21.21 12.04 16.60
N TYR A 73 -22.47 11.77 16.25
CA TYR A 73 -22.84 10.60 15.46
C TYR A 73 -22.19 10.66 14.08
N THR A 74 -22.30 11.82 13.45
CA THR A 74 -21.68 12.10 12.15
C THR A 74 -20.16 11.97 12.25
N VAL A 75 -19.57 12.52 13.32
CA VAL A 75 -18.13 12.46 13.56
C VAL A 75 -17.65 11.02 13.70
N ILE A 76 -18.27 10.20 14.56
CA ILE A 76 -17.88 8.78 14.73
C ILE A 76 -18.07 7.99 13.43
N THR A 77 -19.11 8.29 12.65
CA THR A 77 -19.34 7.68 11.34
C THR A 77 -18.22 8.06 10.36
N THR A 78 -17.82 9.33 10.35
CA THR A 78 -16.69 9.80 9.54
C THR A 78 -15.38 9.17 10.01
N ASP A 79 -15.16 9.00 11.32
CA ASP A 79 -14.00 8.31 11.88
C ASP A 79 -13.92 6.86 11.39
N ILE A 80 -15.03 6.12 11.40
CA ILE A 80 -15.12 4.75 10.87
C ILE A 80 -14.69 4.71 9.40
N ASN A 81 -15.22 5.60 8.56
CA ASN A 81 -14.87 5.68 7.13
C ASN A 81 -13.39 6.06 6.90
N ASN A 82 -12.87 7.00 7.72
CA ASN A 82 -11.48 7.42 7.67
C ASN A 82 -10.55 6.26 8.07
N ILE A 83 -10.88 5.51 9.12
CA ILE A 83 -10.14 4.31 9.56
C ILE A 83 -10.11 3.25 8.45
N GLU A 84 -11.25 2.97 7.81
CA GLU A 84 -11.32 2.03 6.69
C GLU A 84 -10.44 2.49 5.52
N THR A 85 -10.52 3.78 5.16
CA THR A 85 -9.72 4.38 4.09
C THR A 85 -8.23 4.26 4.37
N LEU A 86 -7.79 4.64 5.58
CA LEU A 86 -6.39 4.56 5.99
C LEU A 86 -5.90 3.10 6.00
N SER A 87 -6.70 2.17 6.51
CA SER A 87 -6.36 0.74 6.51
C SER A 87 -6.20 0.19 5.09
N SER A 88 -7.10 0.56 4.17
CA SER A 88 -7.01 0.15 2.76
C SER A 88 -5.74 0.69 2.08
N GLN A 89 -5.43 1.97 2.29
CA GLN A 89 -4.20 2.59 1.76
C GLN A 89 -2.94 1.91 2.29
N VAL A 90 -2.85 1.68 3.59
CA VAL A 90 -1.72 0.98 4.21
C VAL A 90 -1.60 -0.46 3.69
N THR A 91 -2.74 -1.14 3.48
CA THR A 91 -2.77 -2.47 2.87
C THR A 91 -2.23 -2.48 1.44
N SER A 92 -2.62 -1.50 0.64
CA SER A 92 -2.11 -1.34 -0.72
C SER A 92 -0.61 -1.07 -0.75
N TYR A 93 -0.10 -0.21 0.15
CA TYR A 93 1.32 0.04 0.28
C TYR A 93 2.09 -1.22 0.69
N ALA A 94 1.59 -1.99 1.66
CA ALA A 94 2.21 -3.25 2.04
C ALA A 94 2.28 -4.25 0.88
N ASN A 95 1.21 -4.36 0.08
CA ASN A 95 1.20 -5.22 -1.10
C ASN A 95 2.23 -4.76 -2.13
N THR A 96 2.36 -3.45 -2.35
CA THR A 96 3.37 -2.87 -3.23
C THR A 96 4.79 -3.21 -2.77
N ILE A 97 5.07 -3.03 -1.47
CA ILE A 97 6.37 -3.36 -0.88
C ILE A 97 6.65 -4.86 -0.94
N ASN A 98 5.68 -5.71 -0.59
CA ASN A 98 5.81 -7.17 -0.69
C ASN A 98 6.09 -7.62 -2.13
N ASN A 99 5.50 -6.97 -3.14
CA ASN A 99 5.80 -7.24 -4.54
C ASN A 99 7.24 -6.85 -4.90
N LEU A 100 7.73 -5.71 -4.39
CA LEU A 100 9.13 -5.30 -4.59
C LEU A 100 10.11 -6.27 -3.92
N ILE A 101 9.84 -6.71 -2.69
CA ILE A 101 10.67 -7.68 -1.94
C ILE A 101 10.66 -9.05 -2.61
N SER A 102 9.49 -9.53 -3.04
CA SER A 102 9.35 -10.83 -3.72
C SER A 102 10.18 -10.89 -5.00
N ASN A 103 10.44 -9.74 -5.63
CA ASN A 103 11.30 -9.62 -6.80
C ASN A 103 12.80 -9.43 -6.47
N SER A 104 13.20 -9.24 -5.19
CA SER A 104 14.58 -8.93 -4.81
C SER A 104 15.36 -10.04 -4.10
N ILE A 105 14.73 -11.18 -3.75
CA ILE A 105 15.30 -12.34 -3.03
C ILE A 105 15.79 -12.00 -1.59
N GLN A 106 15.37 -12.86 -0.63
CA GLN A 106 15.65 -12.87 0.83
C GLN A 106 14.75 -12.03 1.78
N SER A 107 13.69 -12.71 2.25
CA SER A 107 13.05 -12.70 3.58
C SER A 107 12.39 -11.43 4.15
N SER A 108 11.37 -11.68 4.99
CA SER A 108 10.51 -10.75 5.76
C SER A 108 9.41 -10.06 4.93
N SER A 109 8.21 -10.67 4.93
CA SER A 109 7.01 -10.06 4.36
C SER A 109 6.43 -9.04 5.33
N THR A 110 5.99 -7.89 4.83
CA THR A 110 5.17 -6.94 5.61
C THR A 110 3.90 -7.68 6.07
N LYS A 111 3.75 -7.90 7.38
CA LYS A 111 2.59 -8.58 7.96
C LYS A 111 1.62 -7.52 8.48
N LEU A 112 0.39 -7.60 8.00
CA LEU A 112 -0.66 -6.69 8.42
C LEU A 112 -1.63 -7.38 9.36
N GLN A 113 -2.01 -6.65 10.39
CA GLN A 113 -3.14 -6.98 11.23
C GLN A 113 -4.41 -6.39 10.64
N THR A 114 -5.54 -7.07 10.82
CA THR A 114 -6.85 -6.65 10.29
C THR A 114 -7.57 -5.78 11.32
N ILE A 115 -8.20 -4.70 10.85
CA ILE A 115 -9.06 -3.84 11.68
C ILE A 115 -10.45 -4.46 11.86
N THR A 116 -11.18 -4.06 12.89
CA THR A 116 -12.59 -4.43 13.08
C THR A 116 -13.46 -3.19 13.06
N LEU A 117 -14.36 -3.04 12.09
CA LEU A 117 -15.27 -1.89 12.06
C LEU A 117 -16.52 -2.21 12.88
N THR A 118 -16.86 -1.35 13.84
CA THR A 118 -18.14 -1.43 14.56
C THR A 118 -19.15 -0.55 13.84
N PRO A 119 -20.20 -1.11 13.23
CA PRO A 119 -21.21 -0.27 12.60
C PRO A 119 -22.04 0.43 13.67
N LEU A 120 -22.29 1.72 13.49
CA LEU A 120 -23.18 2.46 14.37
C LEU A 120 -24.61 2.41 13.86
N TYR A 121 -25.49 1.79 14.64
CA TYR A 121 -26.91 1.71 14.33
C TYR A 121 -27.75 2.45 15.38
N SER A 122 -27.56 3.75 15.63
CA SER A 122 -28.62 4.56 16.29
C SER A 122 -28.34 6.06 16.47
N SER A 123 -29.47 6.79 16.52
CA SER A 123 -29.80 8.09 17.13
C SER A 123 -28.68 9.13 17.29
N PRO A 124 -28.80 10.34 16.70
CA PRO A 124 -27.81 11.43 16.82
C PRO A 124 -27.70 12.03 18.23
N VAL A 125 -28.47 11.52 19.20
CA VAL A 125 -28.47 11.98 20.59
C VAL A 125 -28.35 10.79 21.53
N ILE A 126 -27.50 10.90 22.55
CA ILE A 126 -27.45 9.96 23.67
C ILE A 126 -28.49 10.36 24.71
N THR A 127 -29.60 9.63 24.77
CA THR A 127 -30.68 9.83 25.75
C THR A 127 -30.90 8.62 26.67
N THR A 128 -30.21 7.50 26.40
CA THR A 128 -30.35 6.26 27.17
C THR A 128 -28.98 5.63 27.44
N SER A 129 -28.92 4.78 28.48
CA SER A 129 -27.74 3.96 28.78
C SER A 129 -27.38 2.97 27.65
N SER A 130 -28.37 2.50 26.90
CA SER A 130 -28.17 1.59 25.77
C SER A 130 -27.42 2.26 24.62
N ASN A 131 -27.87 3.43 24.19
CA ASN A 131 -27.18 4.17 23.12
C ASN A 131 -25.79 4.60 23.58
N TYR A 132 -25.64 5.05 24.84
CA TYR A 132 -24.31 5.34 25.41
C TYR A 132 -23.34 4.16 25.30
N SER A 133 -23.78 2.95 25.64
CA SER A 133 -22.96 1.74 25.51
C SER A 133 -22.51 1.49 24.07
N ALA A 134 -23.38 1.75 23.08
CA ALA A 134 -23.04 1.60 21.66
C ALA A 134 -21.99 2.63 21.21
N TYR A 135 -22.14 3.90 21.59
CA TYR A 135 -21.18 4.96 21.31
C TYR A 135 -19.82 4.68 21.95
N CYS A 136 -19.83 4.30 23.23
CA CYS A 136 -18.64 3.88 23.98
C CYS A 136 -17.92 2.72 23.30
N HIS A 137 -18.67 1.70 22.86
CA HIS A 137 -18.10 0.55 22.17
C HIS A 137 -17.45 0.96 20.85
N ALA A 138 -18.10 1.79 20.04
CA ALA A 138 -17.55 2.25 18.77
C ALA A 138 -16.28 3.09 18.93
N ILE A 139 -16.25 4.00 19.89
CA ILE A 139 -15.07 4.82 20.22
C ILE A 139 -13.90 3.93 20.67
N ASN A 140 -14.16 2.95 21.53
CA ASN A 140 -13.15 1.97 21.97
C ASN A 140 -12.62 1.16 20.78
N THR A 141 -13.50 0.69 19.89
CA THR A 141 -13.10 -0.05 18.69
C THR A 141 -12.27 0.82 17.75
N ASN A 142 -12.66 2.08 17.53
CA ASN A 142 -11.88 3.03 16.74
C ASN A 142 -10.49 3.25 17.32
N SER A 143 -10.37 3.43 18.64
CA SER A 143 -9.09 3.55 19.34
C SER A 143 -8.19 2.31 19.14
N SER A 144 -8.77 1.11 19.21
CA SER A 144 -8.07 -0.14 18.92
C SER A 144 -7.60 -0.21 17.45
N ASN A 145 -8.46 0.16 16.50
CA ASN A 145 -8.12 0.15 15.07
C ASN A 145 -7.02 1.16 14.72
N ILE A 146 -7.06 2.34 15.34
CA ILE A 146 -6.01 3.37 15.20
C ILE A 146 -4.64 2.78 15.60
N THR A 147 -4.59 2.04 16.70
CA THR A 147 -3.36 1.37 17.15
C THR A 147 -2.89 0.35 16.12
N ILE A 148 -3.80 -0.51 15.63
CA ILE A 148 -3.50 -1.50 14.58
C ILE A 148 -2.98 -0.84 13.30
N ILE A 149 -3.58 0.25 12.84
CA ILE A 149 -3.13 0.98 11.65
C ILE A 149 -1.73 1.57 11.89
N SER A 150 -1.46 2.11 13.07
CA SER A 150 -0.12 2.60 13.42
C SER A 150 0.93 1.48 13.35
N ASP A 151 0.63 0.30 13.91
CA ASP A 151 1.49 -0.87 13.86
C ASP A 151 1.71 -1.34 12.41
N ASN A 152 0.65 -1.34 11.60
CA ASN A 152 0.72 -1.67 10.18
C ASN A 152 1.60 -0.68 9.40
N ILE A 153 1.49 0.64 9.65
CA ILE A 153 2.38 1.66 9.08
C ILE A 153 3.83 1.37 9.45
N ASN A 154 4.10 1.07 10.73
CA ASN A 154 5.44 0.73 11.20
C ASN A 154 5.96 -0.55 10.52
N SER A 155 5.11 -1.55 10.33
CA SER A 155 5.49 -2.77 9.60
C SER A 155 5.85 -2.47 8.15
N VAL A 156 5.07 -1.64 7.44
CA VAL A 156 5.37 -1.28 6.05
C VAL A 156 6.64 -0.44 5.96
N SER A 157 6.81 0.52 6.86
CA SER A 157 8.02 1.34 6.97
C SER A 157 9.26 0.49 7.22
N ASN A 158 9.17 -0.53 8.07
CA ASN A 158 10.28 -1.47 8.28
C ASN A 158 10.53 -2.33 7.03
N GLY A 159 9.49 -2.82 6.36
CA GLY A 159 9.65 -3.53 5.08
C GLY A 159 10.29 -2.67 3.99
N ILE A 160 10.04 -1.36 3.99
CA ILE A 160 10.76 -0.42 3.13
C ILE A 160 12.25 -0.42 3.45
N LYS A 161 12.64 -0.30 4.73
CA LYS A 161 14.06 -0.22 5.14
C LYS A 161 14.89 -1.43 4.69
N GLU A 162 14.26 -2.58 4.51
CA GLU A 162 14.91 -3.80 4.04
C GLU A 162 15.27 -3.75 2.55
N LEU A 163 14.69 -2.84 1.77
CA LEU A 163 15.00 -2.68 0.35
C LEU A 163 16.29 -1.86 0.15
N PRO A 164 17.09 -2.13 -0.92
CA PRO A 164 18.37 -1.47 -1.15
C PRO A 164 18.36 0.08 -1.19
N ASN A 165 17.25 0.69 -1.60
CA ASN A 165 17.05 2.15 -1.62
C ASN A 165 16.05 2.65 -0.56
N GLY A 166 15.62 1.75 0.32
CA GLY A 166 14.63 2.01 1.35
C GLY A 166 15.01 3.08 2.35
N PRO A 167 16.20 3.01 2.98
CA PRO A 167 16.65 4.02 3.93
C PRO A 167 16.65 5.44 3.35
N THR A 168 17.06 5.60 2.09
CA THR A 168 17.02 6.89 1.39
C THR A 168 15.60 7.38 1.14
N ALA A 169 14.68 6.48 0.76
CA ALA A 169 13.28 6.83 0.55
C ALA A 169 12.58 7.30 1.85
N LEU A 170 13.07 6.86 3.01
CA LEU A 170 12.57 7.27 4.33
C LEU A 170 13.30 8.45 4.96
N GLN A 171 14.43 8.89 4.40
CA GLN A 171 15.33 9.85 5.04
C GLN A 171 14.67 11.21 5.35
N ASN A 172 13.68 11.62 4.56
CA ASN A 172 12.96 12.88 4.72
C ASN A 172 11.52 12.69 5.20
N ILE A 173 11.23 11.55 5.83
CA ILE A 173 9.89 11.20 6.31
C ILE A 173 9.88 11.14 7.83
N THR A 174 9.06 11.98 8.42
CA THR A 174 8.82 11.98 9.87
C THR A 174 7.47 11.33 10.15
N PHE A 175 7.49 10.20 10.85
CA PHE A 175 6.27 9.61 11.39
C PHE A 175 5.95 10.25 12.74
N ASN A 176 4.81 10.93 12.82
CA ASN A 176 4.32 11.52 14.04
C ASN A 176 3.80 10.43 14.98
N THR A 177 4.06 10.58 16.27
CA THR A 177 3.60 9.64 17.30
C THR A 177 2.14 9.92 17.63
N LEU A 178 1.36 8.86 17.88
CA LEU A 178 0.01 8.99 18.39
C LEU A 178 0.01 9.68 19.76
N THR A 179 -1.03 10.46 20.03
CA THR A 179 -1.29 10.98 21.37
C THR A 179 -1.60 9.79 22.28
N SER A 180 -0.70 9.49 23.23
CA SER A 180 -0.89 8.39 24.18
C SER A 180 -2.04 8.72 25.13
N ASN A 181 -3.16 8.02 24.94
CA ASN A 181 -4.28 7.91 25.86
C ASN A 181 -5.13 6.72 25.40
N SER A 182 -4.68 5.50 25.70
CA SER A 182 -5.47 4.27 25.53
C SER A 182 -6.61 4.27 26.55
N ILE A 183 -7.66 5.04 26.27
CA ILE A 183 -8.77 5.15 27.21
C ILE A 183 -9.75 4.02 26.89
N ILE A 184 -9.72 2.99 27.73
CA ILE A 184 -10.76 1.96 27.76
C ILE A 184 -11.94 2.56 28.51
N TYR A 185 -13.04 2.82 27.81
CA TYR A 185 -14.26 3.30 28.43
C TYR A 185 -15.07 2.13 29.00
N PRO A 186 -15.41 2.13 30.30
CA PRO A 186 -16.26 1.10 30.87
C PRO A 186 -17.68 1.26 30.33
N CYS A 187 -18.05 0.47 29.32
CA CYS A 187 -19.40 0.47 28.73
C CYS A 187 -20.39 -0.36 29.58
N SER A 188 -20.38 -0.15 30.90
CA SER A 188 -21.35 -0.76 31.83
C SER A 188 -22.56 0.16 32.03
N PRO A 189 -23.72 -0.35 32.47
CA PRO A 189 -24.87 0.49 32.80
C PRO A 189 -24.51 1.44 33.95
N ILE A 190 -24.18 2.69 33.62
CA ILE A 190 -23.88 3.76 34.58
C ILE A 190 -25.20 4.41 35.02
N LYS A 191 -25.31 4.78 36.30
CA LYS A 191 -26.47 5.52 36.84
C LYS A 191 -26.64 6.92 36.20
N SER A 192 -25.57 7.48 35.62
CA SER A 192 -25.55 8.75 34.90
C SER A 192 -24.60 8.69 33.70
N ILE A 193 -24.99 9.33 32.60
CA ILE A 193 -24.23 9.36 31.34
C ILE A 193 -23.14 10.43 31.45
N ASN A 194 -21.87 10.04 31.39
CA ASN A 194 -20.74 10.97 31.42
C ASN A 194 -20.36 11.41 30.00
N ILE A 195 -21.08 12.41 29.49
CA ILE A 195 -20.95 12.98 28.13
C ILE A 195 -19.57 13.59 27.90
N SER A 196 -19.00 14.29 28.90
CA SER A 196 -17.70 14.96 28.76
C SER A 196 -16.56 13.97 28.54
N SER A 197 -16.57 12.83 29.24
CA SER A 197 -15.54 11.79 29.07
C SER A 197 -15.60 11.13 27.69
N LEU A 198 -16.80 10.92 27.16
CA LEU A 198 -17.01 10.38 25.81
C LEU A 198 -16.55 11.37 24.73
N CYS A 199 -16.76 12.67 24.96
CA CYS A 199 -16.27 13.71 24.08
C CYS A 199 -14.75 13.81 24.03
N GLN A 200 -14.13 13.74 25.20
CA GLN A 200 -12.67 13.78 25.33
C GLN A 200 -12.05 12.57 24.62
N ALA A 201 -12.68 11.40 24.73
CA ALA A 201 -12.33 10.20 23.98
C ALA A 201 -12.24 10.44 22.49
N GLU A 202 -13.32 10.99 21.96
CA GLU A 202 -13.51 11.10 20.54
C GLU A 202 -12.55 12.15 19.97
N ASN A 203 -12.30 13.23 20.72
CA ASN A 203 -11.24 14.17 20.37
C ASN A 203 -9.85 13.54 20.27
N ILE A 204 -9.55 12.56 21.11
CA ILE A 204 -8.28 11.82 21.03
C ILE A 204 -8.27 10.92 19.79
N ASN A 205 -9.38 10.23 19.48
CA ASN A 205 -9.51 9.46 18.23
C ASN A 205 -9.31 10.35 17.00
N ILE A 206 -10.02 11.48 16.90
CA ILE A 206 -9.90 12.46 15.81
C ILE A 206 -8.45 12.92 15.64
N GLN A 207 -7.79 13.32 16.73
CA GLN A 207 -6.38 13.73 16.70
C GLN A 207 -5.48 12.62 16.17
N ASN A 208 -5.66 11.39 16.66
CA ASN A 208 -4.87 10.25 16.24
C ASN A 208 -5.14 9.84 14.78
N ILE A 209 -6.38 9.92 14.31
CA ILE A 209 -6.74 9.68 12.90
C ILE A 209 -6.06 10.71 11.99
N ASN A 210 -6.08 11.99 12.36
CA ASN A 210 -5.39 13.04 11.61
C ASN A 210 -3.87 12.83 11.59
N VAL A 211 -3.28 12.39 12.71
CA VAL A 211 -1.86 12.00 12.78
C VAL A 211 -1.56 10.82 11.86
N LEU A 212 -2.39 9.76 11.91
CA LEU A 212 -2.25 8.60 11.05
C LEU A 212 -2.37 8.99 9.57
N HIS A 213 -3.28 9.88 9.21
CA HIS A 213 -3.37 10.37 7.84
C HIS A 213 -2.07 11.02 7.36
N GLY A 214 -1.47 11.91 8.15
CA GLY A 214 -0.16 12.48 7.82
C GLY A 214 0.92 11.42 7.66
N ASN A 215 0.91 10.40 8.51
CA ASN A 215 1.83 9.26 8.43
C ASN A 215 1.60 8.40 7.17
N VAL A 216 0.34 8.15 6.79
CA VAL A 216 -0.03 7.38 5.59
C VAL A 216 0.36 8.14 4.32
N VAL A 217 0.12 9.45 4.26
CA VAL A 217 0.58 10.30 3.15
C VAL A 217 2.09 10.22 3.00
N SER A 218 2.82 10.36 4.12
CA SER A 218 4.28 10.29 4.12
C SER A 218 4.77 8.90 3.67
N LEU A 219 4.16 7.83 4.17
CA LEU A 219 4.45 6.46 3.74
C LEU A 219 4.22 6.28 2.23
N GLY A 220 3.12 6.83 1.69
CA GLY A 220 2.83 6.81 0.26
C GLY A 220 3.93 7.50 -0.57
N SER A 221 4.45 8.64 -0.11
CA SER A 221 5.61 9.30 -0.75
C SER A 221 6.85 8.41 -0.76
N ALA A 222 7.13 7.68 0.33
CA ALA A 222 8.24 6.72 0.39
C ALA A 222 8.10 5.60 -0.67
N VAL A 223 6.91 4.99 -0.71
CA VAL A 223 6.58 3.89 -1.63
C VAL A 223 6.69 4.35 -3.08
N ASN A 224 6.18 5.55 -3.40
CA ASN A 224 6.27 6.13 -4.74
C ASN A 224 7.71 6.42 -5.14
N SER A 225 8.52 6.95 -4.22
CA SER A 225 9.95 7.18 -4.45
C SER A 225 10.69 5.88 -4.81
N LEU A 226 10.47 4.81 -4.02
CA LEU A 226 11.04 3.49 -4.29
C LEU A 226 10.64 2.94 -5.65
N THR A 227 9.35 3.04 -5.97
CA THR A 227 8.80 2.56 -7.24
C THR A 227 9.43 3.33 -8.42
N SER A 228 9.61 4.64 -8.29
CA SER A 228 10.26 5.47 -9.30
C SER A 228 11.73 5.07 -9.52
N VAL A 229 12.50 4.90 -8.44
CA VAL A 229 13.91 4.47 -8.52
C VAL A 229 14.02 3.09 -9.17
N GLN A 230 13.13 2.16 -8.80
CA GLN A 230 13.11 0.84 -9.41
C GLN A 230 12.80 0.90 -10.91
N ASN A 231 11.83 1.73 -11.32
CA ASN A 231 11.50 1.92 -12.73
C ASN A 231 12.66 2.52 -13.52
N GLN A 232 13.36 3.51 -12.95
CA GLN A 232 14.53 4.11 -13.58
C GLN A 232 15.65 3.08 -13.76
N LYS A 233 15.91 2.25 -12.74
CA LYS A 233 16.92 1.18 -12.82
C LYS A 233 16.57 0.19 -13.93
N THR A 234 15.32 -0.26 -14.01
CA THR A 234 14.84 -1.16 -15.07
C THR A 234 15.01 -0.53 -16.46
N ASN A 235 14.61 0.73 -16.63
CA ASN A 235 14.75 1.44 -17.91
C ASN A 235 16.22 1.60 -18.32
N ASN A 236 17.11 1.91 -17.37
CA ASN A 236 18.54 2.00 -17.64
C ASN A 236 19.15 0.64 -18.02
N GLN A 237 18.71 -0.44 -17.37
CA GLN A 237 19.12 -1.80 -17.73
C GLN A 237 18.61 -2.19 -19.13
N MET A 238 17.37 -1.85 -19.47
CA MET A 238 16.80 -2.08 -20.80
C MET A 238 17.56 -1.30 -21.87
N ASN A 239 17.82 -0.01 -21.65
CA ASN A 239 18.57 0.84 -22.59
C ASN A 239 20.03 0.37 -22.74
N GLY A 240 20.65 -0.10 -21.65
CA GLY A 240 21.97 -0.73 -21.69
C GLY A 240 21.96 -2.02 -22.52
N ALA A 241 20.97 -2.89 -22.32
CA ALA A 241 20.80 -4.11 -23.10
C ALA A 241 20.53 -3.81 -24.59
N LEU A 242 19.72 -2.80 -24.91
CA LEU A 242 19.48 -2.34 -26.28
C LEU A 242 20.77 -1.78 -26.92
N THR A 243 21.57 -1.03 -26.17
CA THR A 243 22.85 -0.48 -26.65
C THR A 243 23.87 -1.58 -26.92
N ILE A 244 23.91 -2.61 -26.07
CA ILE A 244 24.72 -3.82 -26.31
C ILE A 244 24.21 -4.51 -27.59
N SER A 245 22.90 -4.73 -27.73
CA SER A 245 22.29 -5.33 -28.93
C SER A 245 22.66 -4.58 -30.21
N SER A 246 22.62 -3.23 -30.20
CA SER A 246 22.97 -2.41 -31.36
C SER A 246 24.47 -2.44 -31.67
N ASN A 247 25.34 -2.44 -30.65
CA ASN A 247 26.79 -2.45 -30.85
C ASN A 247 27.33 -3.81 -31.33
N TYR A 248 26.63 -4.91 -31.05
CA TYR A 248 26.96 -6.24 -31.56
C TYR A 248 26.19 -6.63 -32.83
N GLY A 249 25.50 -5.68 -33.48
CA GLY A 249 24.86 -5.90 -34.79
C GLY A 249 23.62 -6.80 -34.76
N LEU A 250 22.99 -6.98 -33.60
CA LEU A 250 21.68 -7.61 -33.48
C LEU A 250 20.61 -6.53 -33.76
N THR A 251 20.56 -6.04 -35.00
CA THR A 251 19.41 -5.26 -35.45
C THR A 251 18.25 -6.23 -35.63
N THR A 252 17.12 -5.94 -34.96
CA THR A 252 15.83 -6.53 -35.34
C THR A 252 15.58 -6.14 -36.78
N GLY A 253 15.85 -7.06 -37.71
CA GLY A 253 15.53 -6.89 -39.11
C GLY A 253 14.03 -6.73 -39.26
N SER A 254 13.58 -5.48 -39.29
CA SER A 254 12.27 -5.12 -39.83
C SER A 254 12.27 -5.49 -41.31
N SER A 255 11.63 -6.62 -41.61
CA SER A 255 11.10 -6.97 -42.94
C SER A 255 9.60 -6.73 -42.90
#